data_AF-A0A9D0Y2I9-F1
#
_entry.id   AF-A0A9D0Y2I9-F1
#
_cell.length_a   1.000
_cell.length_b   1.000
_cell.length_c   1.000
_cell.angle_alpha   90.00
_cell.angle_beta   90.00
_cell.angle_gamma   90.00
#
_symmetry.space_group_name_H-M   'P 1'
#
loop_
_entity.id
_entity.type
_entity.pdbx_description
1 polymer ?
#
loop_
_entity_poly.entity_id
_entity_poly.type
_entity_poly.pdbx_seq_one_letter_code
_entity_poly.pdbx_strand_id
1 'polypeptide(L)'
;MKKNISKVLCLNLVGIIVALGVVGCGKYSEEKNSEISEETEPVYEDHIIDEDCYEVNEAEEDDYIDHNTEEYNAIVENNFKSVIDYPLSTFSVDVDTASYSNVRRMINSGEQVVPDAVRIEEMINYFKYDYESPRGDVPFSVNTELSNCPWNEDAKLLLIGLQAKDIDLDDRPSSNLVFLLDVSGSMNDDNKLPLMQKAFIMLTENLNENDRVSIVTYAGADKVVLDGVRGDETMKMVSALEDLYAGGSTAGAQGINRAYNLAEKNFIEGGNNRIILATDGDLNVGVSSEGALTRLVEEKRDSGVYLSVLGFGTGNIKDNKMEALADNGNGNYSYIDSLLEAKKVLVDEMGGTLFTVAKDVKLQVEFNPSFIKGYRLIGYENRLLNTEDFDDDTKDAGEIGAGHRVTALYELIEIDSEQEVSGSDLKYQSESQLSNSDEWLTINIRYKEPTEDTSELLSVVVDESNYSSDMPKNLDFASSVAGFGMLLRDSQHKGTASYQAILDNLSDQDFSEDEYKDEFISLVKKMNRMN
;
A
#
# COMPACT_ATOMS: atom_id res chain seq x y z
N MET A 1 22.00 26.27 50.06
CA MET A 1 22.23 25.22 51.08
C MET A 1 22.46 23.92 50.35
N LYS A 2 23.72 23.46 50.27
CA LYS A 2 24.25 22.22 50.90
C LYS A 2 23.48 20.95 50.44
N LYS A 3 24.01 20.04 49.61
CA LYS A 3 25.23 19.19 49.61
C LYS A 3 24.87 17.72 49.89
N ASN A 4 25.44 16.83 49.06
CA ASN A 4 25.92 15.44 49.28
C ASN A 4 25.28 14.42 48.32
N ILE A 5 25.95 13.77 47.36
CA ILE A 5 27.24 13.02 47.30
C ILE A 5 27.22 11.69 48.08
N SER A 6 27.29 10.56 47.36
CA SER A 6 28.29 9.45 47.47
C SER A 6 27.85 8.28 46.55
N LYS A 7 28.49 7.95 45.41
CA LYS A 7 29.66 7.06 45.21
C LYS A 7 29.73 5.83 46.13
N VAL A 8 29.72 4.62 45.55
CA VAL A 8 30.69 3.53 45.84
C VAL A 8 30.96 2.72 44.55
N LEU A 9 32.24 2.47 44.34
CA LEU A 9 32.94 1.71 43.30
C LEU A 9 33.64 0.54 44.02
N CYS A 10 33.70 -0.66 43.44
CA CYS A 10 34.75 -1.70 43.66
C CYS A 10 34.48 -2.88 42.71
N LEU A 11 35.22 -3.07 41.62
CA LEU A 11 36.52 -3.75 41.48
C LEU A 11 36.56 -5.21 42.00
N ASN A 12 36.81 -6.15 41.08
CA ASN A 12 37.79 -7.22 41.31
C ASN A 12 38.45 -7.66 39.99
N LEU A 13 39.79 -7.54 39.99
CA LEU A 13 40.79 -8.01 39.02
C LEU A 13 41.11 -9.49 39.26
N VAL A 14 41.40 -10.25 38.19
CA VAL A 14 42.52 -11.22 38.04
C VAL A 14 42.67 -11.42 36.51
N GLY A 15 43.81 -11.41 35.80
CA GLY A 15 45.23 -11.32 36.12
C GLY A 15 46.05 -12.21 35.15
N ILE A 16 46.89 -11.57 34.28
CA ILE A 16 48.24 -11.97 33.79
C ILE A 16 48.31 -13.24 32.88
N ILE A 17 48.92 -13.24 31.68
CA ILE A 17 50.37 -13.41 31.39
C ILE A 17 50.72 -12.96 29.96
N VAL A 18 51.82 -12.21 29.84
CA VAL A 18 52.58 -11.87 28.62
C VAL A 18 53.66 -12.93 28.36
N ALA A 19 53.88 -13.33 27.11
CA ALA A 19 55.17 -13.89 26.67
C ALA A 19 55.46 -13.57 25.19
N LEU A 20 56.54 -12.82 24.98
CA LEU A 20 57.26 -12.59 23.72
C LEU A 20 58.10 -13.83 23.36
N GLY A 21 58.30 -14.06 22.06
CA GLY A 21 59.30 -15.01 21.55
C GLY A 21 59.57 -14.84 20.05
N VAL A 22 60.66 -14.15 19.73
CA VAL A 22 61.38 -14.18 18.43
C VAL A 22 62.66 -15.03 18.61
N VAL A 23 63.23 -15.51 17.49
CA VAL A 23 64.49 -16.28 17.27
C VAL A 23 64.21 -17.78 17.07
N GLY A 24 64.67 -18.49 16.02
CA GLY A 24 65.54 -18.18 14.88
C GLY A 24 66.13 -19.49 14.28
N CYS A 25 66.72 -19.36 13.08
CA CYS A 25 67.78 -20.19 12.46
C CYS A 25 67.52 -21.54 11.75
N GLY A 26 67.99 -21.58 10.48
CA GLY A 26 68.68 -22.70 9.81
C GLY A 26 68.04 -23.12 8.48
N LYS A 27 68.69 -23.16 7.31
CA LYS A 27 70.11 -23.17 6.93
C LYS A 27 70.29 -22.74 5.45
N TYR A 28 71.46 -22.15 5.16
CA TYR A 28 72.23 -22.12 3.90
C TYR A 28 72.38 -23.54 3.28
N SER A 29 72.68 -23.81 1.99
CA SER A 29 73.57 -23.17 1.01
C SER A 29 73.36 -23.76 -0.42
N GLU A 30 73.66 -22.95 -1.45
CA GLU A 30 74.49 -23.26 -2.66
C GLU A 30 74.13 -24.46 -3.57
N GLU A 31 74.25 -24.44 -4.90
CA GLU A 31 74.85 -23.54 -5.90
C GLU A 31 74.46 -24.03 -7.32
N LYS A 32 74.36 -23.08 -8.28
CA LYS A 32 74.90 -23.08 -9.69
C LYS A 32 74.76 -24.33 -10.59
N ASN A 33 74.65 -24.27 -11.93
CA ASN A 33 74.73 -23.20 -12.93
C ASN A 33 74.19 -23.74 -14.29
N SER A 34 73.75 -22.80 -15.13
CA SER A 34 73.88 -22.70 -16.61
C SER A 34 73.94 -23.92 -17.53
N GLU A 35 73.16 -23.91 -18.62
CA GLU A 35 73.67 -23.66 -19.99
C GLU A 35 72.53 -23.55 -21.04
N ILE A 36 72.90 -23.03 -22.21
CA ILE A 36 72.11 -22.36 -23.26
C ILE A 36 71.99 -23.25 -24.53
N SER A 37 70.94 -23.02 -25.33
CA SER A 37 70.75 -23.31 -26.78
C SER A 37 70.57 -24.80 -27.18
N GLU A 38 69.78 -25.19 -28.19
CA GLU A 38 69.73 -24.77 -29.60
C GLU A 38 68.39 -25.17 -30.27
N GLU A 39 68.17 -24.61 -31.47
CA GLU A 39 67.04 -24.74 -32.42
C GLU A 39 66.65 -26.17 -32.85
N THR A 40 65.40 -26.34 -33.31
CA THR A 40 65.04 -26.94 -34.64
C THR A 40 63.51 -27.07 -34.81
N GLU A 41 62.96 -26.38 -35.81
CA GLU A 41 61.72 -26.75 -36.54
C GLU A 41 62.12 -27.58 -37.80
N PRO A 42 61.21 -28.04 -38.67
CA PRO A 42 59.93 -28.77 -38.50
C PRO A 42 59.91 -30.03 -39.41
N VAL A 43 58.91 -30.92 -39.27
CA VAL A 43 58.57 -31.88 -40.36
C VAL A 43 57.06 -31.99 -40.52
N TYR A 44 56.60 -31.51 -41.67
CA TYR A 44 55.30 -31.73 -42.28
C TYR A 44 55.21 -33.16 -42.82
N GLU A 45 54.05 -33.80 -42.66
CA GLU A 45 53.57 -34.77 -43.65
C GLU A 45 52.11 -34.47 -44.00
N ASP A 46 51.93 -34.19 -45.29
CA ASP A 46 50.70 -33.89 -46.02
C ASP A 46 49.68 -35.03 -45.96
N HIS A 47 48.38 -34.68 -45.91
CA HIS A 47 47.33 -35.22 -46.80
C HIS A 47 46.10 -34.29 -46.87
N ILE A 48 46.19 -33.32 -47.79
CA ILE A 48 45.22 -32.84 -48.81
C ILE A 48 44.23 -33.95 -49.26
N ILE A 49 42.89 -33.82 -49.46
CA ILE A 49 41.80 -32.80 -49.35
C ILE A 49 40.46 -33.60 -49.36
N ASP A 50 39.37 -33.11 -48.74
CA ASP A 50 38.17 -32.61 -49.44
C ASP A 50 36.96 -32.37 -48.52
N GLU A 51 36.39 -31.18 -48.71
CA GLU A 51 35.09 -30.57 -48.34
C GLU A 51 34.10 -31.37 -47.48
N ASP A 52 33.70 -30.79 -46.33
CA ASP A 52 32.28 -30.45 -46.10
C ASP A 52 32.08 -29.57 -44.84
N CYS A 53 31.33 -28.48 -45.05
CA CYS A 53 30.48 -27.74 -44.11
C CYS A 53 31.07 -27.10 -42.84
N TYR A 54 31.12 -25.75 -42.87
CA TYR A 54 31.13 -24.92 -41.66
C TYR A 54 29.82 -25.12 -40.89
N GLU A 55 29.86 -25.81 -39.75
CA GLU A 55 28.82 -25.69 -38.73
C GLU A 55 29.08 -24.44 -37.90
N VAL A 56 28.20 -23.46 -38.06
CA VAL A 56 28.04 -22.36 -37.12
C VAL A 56 27.49 -22.98 -35.84
N ASN A 57 28.26 -22.98 -34.76
CA ASN A 57 27.72 -23.25 -33.43
C ASN A 57 26.68 -22.17 -33.13
N GLU A 58 25.39 -22.53 -33.25
CA GLU A 58 24.30 -21.81 -32.62
C GLU A 58 24.63 -21.73 -31.12
N ALA A 59 24.84 -20.51 -30.63
CA ALA A 59 24.92 -20.27 -29.20
C ALA A 59 23.57 -20.70 -28.61
N GLU A 60 23.61 -21.64 -27.67
CA GLU A 60 22.46 -22.03 -26.87
C GLU A 60 21.90 -20.75 -26.21
N GLU A 61 20.70 -20.35 -26.65
CA GLU A 61 19.87 -19.39 -25.91
C GLU A 61 19.56 -20.05 -24.56
N ASP A 62 20.27 -19.62 -23.52
CA ASP A 62 19.87 -19.88 -22.14
C ASP A 62 18.46 -19.31 -21.96
N ASP A 63 17.47 -20.21 -21.94
CA ASP A 63 16.07 -19.94 -21.67
C ASP A 63 15.98 -19.38 -20.25
N TYR A 64 16.03 -18.04 -20.11
CA TYR A 64 15.79 -17.36 -18.85
C TYR A 64 14.35 -17.66 -18.44
N ILE A 65 14.17 -18.67 -17.58
CA ILE A 65 12.89 -18.89 -16.90
C ILE A 65 12.68 -17.67 -16.02
N ASP A 66 11.83 -16.75 -16.47
CA ASP A 66 11.38 -15.62 -15.69
C ASP A 66 10.56 -16.16 -14.50
N HIS A 67 11.19 -16.24 -13.34
CA HIS A 67 10.54 -16.67 -12.12
C HIS A 67 9.74 -15.50 -11.56
N ASN A 68 8.41 -15.62 -11.58
CA ASN A 68 7.56 -14.70 -10.82
C ASN A 68 7.90 -14.84 -9.32
N THR A 69 8.34 -13.73 -8.72
CA THR A 69 8.66 -13.62 -7.29
C THR A 69 7.77 -12.61 -6.58
N GLU A 70 6.60 -12.28 -7.13
CA GLU A 70 5.65 -11.38 -6.48
C GLU A 70 5.23 -11.91 -5.09
N GLU A 71 5.16 -11.01 -4.10
CA GLU A 71 4.89 -11.33 -2.70
C GLU A 71 3.65 -10.59 -2.20
N TYR A 72 2.70 -11.32 -1.61
CA TYR A 72 1.45 -10.82 -1.02
C TYR A 72 1.30 -11.32 0.42
N ASN A 73 0.61 -10.55 1.27
CA ASN A 73 0.25 -10.98 2.60
C ASN A 73 -0.91 -11.99 2.53
N ALA A 74 -0.82 -13.08 3.29
CA ALA A 74 -1.92 -14.04 3.37
C ALA A 74 -3.16 -13.38 4.00
N ILE A 75 -4.31 -13.50 3.34
CA ILE A 75 -5.55 -12.88 3.83
C ILE A 75 -6.38 -13.91 4.61
N VAL A 76 -6.66 -13.61 5.87
CA VAL A 76 -7.63 -14.36 6.68
C VAL A 76 -8.95 -13.61 6.68
N GLU A 77 -9.85 -14.02 5.79
CA GLU A 77 -11.15 -13.38 5.59
C GLU A 77 -11.97 -13.26 6.89
N ASN A 78 -12.56 -12.08 7.08
CA ASN A 78 -13.46 -11.80 8.20
C ASN A 78 -14.66 -12.75 8.20
N ASN A 79 -14.96 -13.34 9.35
CA ASN A 79 -16.12 -14.21 9.57
C ASN A 79 -17.25 -13.46 10.28
N PHE A 80 -18.46 -14.03 10.22
CA PHE A 80 -19.58 -13.54 11.02
C PHE A 80 -19.25 -13.61 12.52
N LYS A 81 -19.47 -12.50 13.21
CA LYS A 81 -19.32 -12.36 14.66
C LYS A 81 -20.70 -12.22 15.31
N SER A 82 -20.88 -12.88 16.45
CA SER A 82 -22.08 -12.69 17.28
C SER A 82 -22.03 -11.33 17.98
N VAL A 83 -23.13 -10.57 17.93
CA VAL A 83 -23.24 -9.26 18.60
C VAL A 83 -23.22 -9.39 20.12
N ILE A 84 -23.73 -10.49 20.67
CA ILE A 84 -23.72 -10.72 22.13
C ILE A 84 -22.29 -10.87 22.66
N ASP A 85 -21.42 -11.54 21.89
CA ASP A 85 -20.02 -11.75 22.28
C ASP A 85 -19.13 -10.56 21.90
N TYR A 86 -19.36 -9.98 20.72
CA TYR A 86 -18.53 -8.94 20.11
C TYR A 86 -19.41 -7.76 19.64
N PRO A 87 -19.97 -6.96 20.56
CA PRO A 87 -20.90 -5.88 20.20
C PRO A 87 -20.27 -4.71 19.44
N LEU A 88 -18.92 -4.67 19.38
CA LEU A 88 -18.14 -3.59 18.78
C LEU A 88 -17.27 -4.14 17.64
N SER A 89 -17.24 -3.41 16.53
CA SER A 89 -16.32 -3.65 15.40
C SER A 89 -15.47 -2.40 15.19
N THR A 90 -14.15 -2.51 15.34
CA THR A 90 -13.22 -1.36 15.28
C THR A 90 -12.16 -1.56 14.20
N PHE A 91 -11.95 -0.54 13.37
CA PHE A 91 -10.98 -0.58 12.26
C PHE A 91 -10.49 0.84 11.90
N SER A 92 -9.32 0.93 11.28
CA SER A 92 -8.80 2.17 10.69
C SER A 92 -9.36 2.40 9.28
N VAL A 93 -9.42 3.66 8.86
CA VAL A 93 -9.95 4.06 7.55
C VAL A 93 -8.90 4.26 6.47
N ASP A 94 -7.69 3.75 6.69
CA ASP A 94 -6.61 3.93 5.75
C ASP A 94 -7.02 3.45 4.35
N VAL A 95 -6.80 4.29 3.33
CA VAL A 95 -7.24 4.01 1.97
C VAL A 95 -6.04 3.82 1.07
N ASP A 96 -5.86 2.58 0.67
CA ASP A 96 -5.00 2.18 -0.43
C ASP A 96 -5.85 1.68 -1.60
N THR A 97 -5.26 1.69 -2.79
CA THR A 97 -5.96 1.35 -4.04
C THR A 97 -5.15 0.41 -4.93
N ALA A 98 -3.96 -0.01 -4.47
CA ALA A 98 -3.00 -0.79 -5.24
C ALA A 98 -3.55 -2.15 -5.69
N SER A 99 -4.33 -2.81 -4.82
CA SER A 99 -4.97 -4.11 -5.08
C SER A 99 -5.80 -4.08 -6.36
N TYR A 100 -6.63 -3.06 -6.57
CA TYR A 100 -7.49 -2.99 -7.75
C TYR A 100 -6.68 -2.91 -9.03
N SER A 101 -5.71 -2.00 -9.09
CA SER A 101 -4.87 -1.79 -10.28
C SER A 101 -4.00 -3.02 -10.58
N ASN A 102 -3.53 -3.71 -9.54
CA ASN A 102 -2.78 -4.96 -9.68
C ASN A 102 -3.67 -6.11 -10.20
N VAL A 103 -4.88 -6.26 -9.65
CA VAL A 103 -5.88 -7.22 -10.14
C VAL A 103 -6.28 -6.92 -11.59
N ARG A 104 -6.55 -5.65 -11.92
CA ARG A 104 -6.83 -5.20 -13.28
C ARG A 104 -5.73 -5.62 -14.24
N ARG A 105 -4.47 -5.38 -13.88
CA ARG A 105 -3.31 -5.78 -14.67
C ARG A 105 -3.30 -7.28 -14.93
N MET A 106 -3.42 -8.12 -13.89
CA MET A 106 -3.44 -9.58 -14.03
C MET A 106 -4.55 -10.04 -14.97
N ILE A 107 -5.76 -9.52 -14.78
CA ILE A 107 -6.91 -9.83 -15.64
C ILE A 107 -6.63 -9.39 -17.08
N ASN A 108 -6.05 -8.20 -17.29
CA ASN A 108 -5.76 -7.67 -18.61
C ASN A 108 -4.66 -8.45 -19.34
N SER A 109 -3.60 -8.88 -18.65
CA SER A 109 -2.55 -9.73 -19.21
C SER A 109 -2.98 -11.19 -19.42
N GLY A 110 -4.14 -11.58 -18.86
CA GLY A 110 -4.63 -12.96 -18.94
C GLY A 110 -3.95 -13.90 -17.95
N GLU A 111 -3.29 -13.33 -16.94
CA GLU A 111 -2.75 -14.06 -15.81
C GLU A 111 -3.85 -14.51 -14.86
N GLN A 112 -3.57 -15.57 -14.09
CA GLN A 112 -4.44 -15.97 -13.00
C GLN A 112 -4.32 -14.95 -11.87
N VAL A 113 -5.46 -14.44 -11.39
CA VAL A 113 -5.49 -13.56 -10.21
C VAL A 113 -5.08 -14.36 -8.98
N VAL A 114 -4.09 -13.85 -8.25
CA VAL A 114 -3.66 -14.42 -6.97
C VAL A 114 -4.69 -14.01 -5.90
N PRO A 115 -5.32 -14.95 -5.17
CA PRO A 115 -6.34 -14.61 -4.17
C PRO A 115 -5.88 -13.63 -3.09
N ASP A 116 -4.62 -13.75 -2.66
CA ASP A 116 -4.00 -12.87 -1.65
C ASP A 116 -3.67 -11.47 -2.19
N ALA A 117 -3.76 -11.24 -3.51
CA ALA A 117 -3.67 -9.91 -4.11
C ALA A 117 -5.02 -9.16 -4.11
N VAL A 118 -6.11 -9.82 -3.68
CA VAL A 118 -7.48 -9.28 -3.74
C VAL A 118 -7.90 -8.75 -2.35
N ARG A 119 -7.52 -7.50 -2.09
CA ARG A 119 -8.01 -6.70 -0.95
C ARG A 119 -9.31 -6.00 -1.34
N ILE A 120 -10.44 -6.47 -0.79
CA ILE A 120 -11.79 -6.07 -1.23
C ILE A 120 -12.06 -4.61 -0.87
N GLU A 121 -11.62 -4.16 0.30
CA GLU A 121 -11.72 -2.78 0.76
C GLU A 121 -11.02 -1.81 -0.20
N GLU A 122 -9.82 -2.14 -0.68
CA GLU A 122 -9.11 -1.29 -1.66
C GLU A 122 -9.83 -1.26 -3.01
N MET A 123 -10.42 -2.39 -3.42
CA MET A 123 -11.21 -2.43 -4.65
C MET A 123 -12.45 -1.56 -4.58
N ILE A 124 -13.16 -1.59 -3.45
CA ILE A 124 -14.33 -0.72 -3.23
C ILE A 124 -13.88 0.74 -3.22
N ASN A 125 -12.82 1.06 -2.47
CA ASN A 125 -12.32 2.43 -2.31
C ASN A 125 -11.59 3.00 -3.53
N TYR A 126 -11.30 2.19 -4.55
CA TYR A 126 -10.78 2.67 -5.84
C TYR A 126 -11.75 3.62 -6.56
N PHE A 127 -13.06 3.44 -6.36
CA PHE A 127 -14.10 4.13 -7.14
C PHE A 127 -14.70 5.33 -6.42
N LYS A 128 -15.25 6.26 -7.22
CA LYS A 128 -16.00 7.40 -6.72
C LYS A 128 -17.45 7.02 -6.44
N TYR A 129 -18.00 7.57 -5.37
CA TYR A 129 -19.39 7.45 -4.95
C TYR A 129 -20.00 8.84 -4.77
N ASP A 130 -21.32 8.92 -4.94
CA ASP A 130 -22.08 10.17 -4.88
C ASP A 130 -22.42 10.54 -3.43
N TYR A 131 -21.39 10.64 -2.58
CA TYR A 131 -21.54 11.02 -1.18
C TYR A 131 -21.73 12.53 -1.03
N GLU A 132 -22.50 12.93 -0.02
CA GLU A 132 -22.66 14.35 0.28
C GLU A 132 -21.34 14.97 0.71
N SER A 133 -21.06 16.21 0.32
CA SER A 133 -19.91 16.95 0.87
C SER A 133 -20.12 17.28 2.35
N PRO A 134 -19.04 17.34 3.16
CA PRO A 134 -19.12 17.75 4.56
C PRO A 134 -19.74 19.14 4.73
N ARG A 135 -20.42 19.35 5.85
CA ARG A 135 -21.05 20.62 6.22
C ARG A 135 -20.50 21.11 7.56
N GLY A 136 -20.33 22.43 7.69
CA GLY A 136 -19.83 23.04 8.92
C GLY A 136 -18.34 22.79 9.10
N ASP A 137 -17.94 22.58 10.36
CA ASP A 137 -16.53 22.48 10.76
C ASP A 137 -16.00 21.03 10.81
N VAL A 138 -16.87 20.03 10.61
CA VAL A 138 -16.46 18.61 10.58
C VAL A 138 -15.72 18.31 9.27
N PRO A 139 -14.55 17.64 9.31
CA PRO A 139 -13.70 17.44 8.11
C PRO A 139 -14.27 16.44 7.09
N PHE A 140 -15.29 15.65 7.46
CA PHE A 140 -15.92 14.68 6.58
C PHE A 140 -17.43 14.55 6.82
N SER A 141 -18.17 14.14 5.79
CA SER A 141 -19.56 13.69 5.92
C SER A 141 -19.62 12.19 6.18
N VAL A 142 -20.73 11.73 6.73
CA VAL A 142 -21.03 10.30 6.93
C VAL A 142 -22.33 9.98 6.20
N ASN A 143 -22.28 8.95 5.36
CA ASN A 143 -23.37 8.52 4.49
C ASN A 143 -23.65 7.06 4.80
N THR A 144 -24.93 6.71 4.97
CA THR A 144 -25.34 5.34 5.29
C THR A 144 -26.45 4.89 4.37
N GLU A 145 -26.28 3.72 3.77
CA GLU A 145 -27.26 3.10 2.88
C GLU A 145 -27.45 1.65 3.31
N LEU A 146 -28.69 1.20 3.49
CA LEU A 146 -29.01 -0.15 3.96
C LEU A 146 -30.03 -0.81 3.03
N SER A 147 -29.77 -2.03 2.59
CA SER A 147 -30.71 -2.82 1.78
C SER A 147 -30.52 -4.33 2.01
N ASN A 148 -31.26 -5.17 1.28
CA ASN A 148 -31.05 -6.61 1.30
C ASN A 148 -29.69 -6.96 0.67
N CYS A 149 -28.99 -7.96 1.22
CA CYS A 149 -27.73 -8.41 0.66
C CYS A 149 -27.96 -9.18 -0.65
N PRO A 150 -27.25 -8.85 -1.76
CA PRO A 150 -27.58 -9.43 -3.06
C PRO A 150 -27.08 -10.87 -3.24
N TRP A 151 -26.13 -11.33 -2.41
CA TRP A 151 -25.61 -12.70 -2.44
C TRP A 151 -26.03 -13.56 -1.23
N ASN A 152 -26.73 -12.98 -0.26
CA ASN A 152 -27.14 -13.66 0.97
C ASN A 152 -28.57 -13.22 1.37
N GLU A 153 -29.55 -14.08 1.16
CA GLU A 153 -30.97 -13.77 1.44
C GLU A 153 -31.29 -13.59 2.92
N ASP A 154 -30.43 -14.13 3.80
CA ASP A 154 -30.57 -14.07 5.25
C ASP A 154 -29.91 -12.82 5.87
N ALA A 155 -29.32 -11.94 5.05
CA ALA A 155 -28.56 -10.78 5.49
C ALA A 155 -29.06 -9.47 4.87
N LYS A 156 -28.89 -8.38 5.62
CA LYS A 156 -28.88 -7.01 5.09
C LYS A 156 -27.45 -6.59 4.76
N LEU A 157 -27.30 -5.67 3.82
CA LEU A 157 -26.02 -5.06 3.48
C LEU A 157 -26.08 -3.56 3.82
N LEU A 158 -25.19 -3.15 4.73
CA LEU A 158 -24.98 -1.76 5.12
C LEU A 158 -23.73 -1.22 4.44
N LEU A 159 -23.86 -0.05 3.83
CA LEU A 159 -22.74 0.78 3.41
C LEU A 159 -22.56 1.93 4.40
N ILE A 160 -21.30 2.17 4.78
CA ILE A 160 -20.85 3.33 5.52
C ILE A 160 -19.85 4.07 4.63
N GLY A 161 -20.22 5.27 4.17
CA GLY A 161 -19.43 6.11 3.30
C GLY A 161 -18.98 7.40 3.99
N LEU A 162 -17.67 7.67 4.00
CA LEU A 162 -17.09 8.94 4.44
C LEU A 162 -16.66 9.75 3.22
N GLN A 163 -16.97 11.04 3.21
CA GLN A 163 -16.46 11.97 2.21
C GLN A 163 -15.70 13.08 2.91
N ALA A 164 -14.39 13.10 2.70
CA ALA A 164 -13.52 14.17 3.16
C ALA A 164 -13.82 15.48 2.44
N LYS A 165 -13.58 16.59 3.12
CA LYS A 165 -13.65 17.92 2.52
C LYS A 165 -12.62 18.01 1.39
N ASP A 166 -13.05 18.52 0.25
CA ASP A 166 -12.15 18.82 -0.85
C ASP A 166 -11.38 20.13 -0.56
N ILE A 167 -10.15 20.23 -1.05
CA ILE A 167 -9.37 21.45 -0.96
C ILE A 167 -9.30 22.09 -2.34
N ASP A 168 -9.44 23.42 -2.38
CA ASP A 168 -9.03 24.14 -3.57
C ASP A 168 -7.51 24.01 -3.70
N LEU A 169 -7.04 23.49 -4.84
CA LEU A 169 -5.60 23.34 -5.10
C LEU A 169 -4.88 24.70 -5.12
N ASP A 170 -5.61 25.80 -5.32
CA ASP A 170 -5.05 27.15 -5.21
C ASP A 170 -4.80 27.58 -3.76
N ASP A 171 -5.57 27.03 -2.80
CA ASP A 171 -5.46 27.31 -1.37
C ASP A 171 -4.65 26.23 -0.61
N ARG A 172 -4.06 25.27 -1.33
CA ARG A 172 -3.33 24.16 -0.71
C ARG A 172 -2.03 24.61 -0.03
N PRO A 173 -1.60 23.94 1.05
CA PRO A 173 -0.28 24.15 1.63
C PRO A 173 0.84 23.90 0.61
N SER A 174 1.94 24.65 0.75
CA SER A 174 3.14 24.41 -0.07
C SER A 174 3.72 23.03 0.20
N SER A 175 4.21 22.37 -0.85
CA SER A 175 4.74 21.01 -0.77
C SER A 175 6.25 20.97 -0.96
N ASN A 176 6.94 20.19 -0.12
CA ASN A 176 8.32 19.75 -0.30
C ASN A 176 8.27 18.26 -0.62
N LEU A 177 8.43 17.95 -1.91
CA LEU A 177 8.35 16.59 -2.43
C LEU A 177 9.75 16.07 -2.75
N VAL A 178 10.10 14.92 -2.19
CA VAL A 178 11.33 14.20 -2.50
C VAL A 178 10.98 12.95 -3.29
N PHE A 179 11.33 12.93 -4.57
CA PHE A 179 11.15 11.75 -5.42
C PHE A 179 12.33 10.81 -5.19
N LEU A 180 12.05 9.65 -4.59
CA LEU A 180 13.02 8.59 -4.39
C LEU A 180 12.78 7.52 -5.46
N LEU A 181 13.60 7.54 -6.50
CA LEU A 181 13.35 6.81 -7.74
C LEU A 181 14.31 5.62 -7.87
N ASP A 182 13.74 4.43 -8.04
CA ASP A 182 14.47 3.25 -8.45
C ASP A 182 14.89 3.36 -9.92
N VAL A 183 16.19 3.27 -10.18
CA VAL A 183 16.75 3.23 -11.54
C VAL A 183 17.61 1.99 -11.74
N SER A 184 17.37 0.93 -10.98
CA SER A 184 18.06 -0.34 -11.11
C SER A 184 17.85 -0.97 -12.49
N GLY A 185 18.70 -1.93 -12.86
CA GLY A 185 18.61 -2.60 -14.17
C GLY A 185 17.26 -3.26 -14.44
N SER A 186 16.53 -3.70 -13.41
CA SER A 186 15.20 -4.31 -13.56
C SER A 186 14.13 -3.31 -13.96
N MET A 187 14.36 -2.00 -13.79
CA MET A 187 13.43 -0.93 -14.14
C MET A 187 13.38 -0.61 -15.64
N ASN A 188 14.11 -1.33 -16.50
CA ASN A 188 14.28 -0.97 -17.91
C ASN A 188 13.03 -1.19 -18.80
N ASP A 189 12.04 -1.95 -18.32
CA ASP A 189 10.84 -2.29 -19.11
C ASP A 189 9.87 -1.11 -19.24
N ASP A 190 9.08 -1.08 -20.33
CA ASP A 190 8.16 0.03 -20.65
C ASP A 190 7.14 0.36 -19.54
N ASN A 191 6.72 -0.64 -18.76
CA ASN A 191 5.80 -0.51 -17.63
C ASN A 191 6.50 -0.17 -16.29
N LYS A 192 7.81 0.14 -16.32
CA LYS A 192 8.64 0.51 -15.16
C LYS A 192 9.20 1.93 -15.30
N LEU A 193 10.51 2.14 -15.48
CA LEU A 193 11.14 3.46 -15.54
C LEU A 193 10.49 4.39 -16.59
N PRO A 194 10.20 3.96 -17.83
CA PRO A 194 9.53 4.81 -18.82
C PRO A 194 8.13 5.25 -18.40
N LEU A 195 7.36 4.38 -17.72
CA LEU A 195 6.05 4.73 -17.16
C LEU A 195 6.20 5.67 -15.96
N MET A 196 7.15 5.38 -15.06
CA MET A 196 7.49 6.21 -13.90
C MET A 196 7.88 7.63 -14.33
N GLN A 197 8.75 7.78 -15.33
CA GLN A 197 9.13 9.09 -15.89
C GLN A 197 7.91 9.88 -16.32
N LYS A 198 7.00 9.27 -17.10
CA LYS A 198 5.75 9.92 -17.53
C LYS A 198 4.86 10.31 -16.34
N ALA A 199 4.74 9.42 -15.35
CA ALA A 199 3.95 9.66 -14.14
C ALA A 199 4.45 10.89 -13.35
N PHE A 200 5.76 10.95 -13.07
CA PHE A 200 6.35 12.09 -12.35
C PHE A 200 6.38 13.38 -13.17
N ILE A 201 6.52 13.31 -14.50
CA ILE A 201 6.37 14.49 -15.37
C ILE A 201 4.98 15.10 -15.20
N MET A 202 3.91 14.30 -15.27
CA MET A 202 2.54 14.78 -15.05
C MET A 202 2.36 15.41 -13.67
N LEU A 203 2.93 14.81 -12.62
CA LEU A 203 2.92 15.40 -11.28
C LEU A 203 3.58 16.79 -11.27
N THR A 204 4.74 16.93 -11.90
CA THR A 204 5.49 18.20 -11.90
C THR A 204 4.80 19.35 -12.62
N GLU A 205 3.85 19.06 -13.52
CA GLU A 205 3.03 20.05 -14.21
C GLU A 205 1.95 20.68 -13.32
N ASN A 206 1.66 20.06 -12.15
CA ASN A 206 0.65 20.51 -11.18
C ASN A 206 1.26 21.23 -9.96
N LEU A 207 2.56 21.54 -10.01
CA LEU A 207 3.28 22.25 -8.97
C LEU A 207 3.35 23.76 -9.24
N ASN A 208 3.50 24.55 -8.16
CA ASN A 208 3.62 26.00 -8.22
C ASN A 208 4.94 26.51 -7.63
N GLU A 209 5.18 27.81 -7.68
CA GLU A 209 6.42 28.45 -7.22
C GLU A 209 6.75 28.25 -5.73
N ASN A 210 5.74 27.93 -4.91
CA ASN A 210 5.89 27.74 -3.48
C ASN A 210 6.33 26.31 -3.15
N ASP A 211 6.15 25.37 -4.08
CA ASP A 211 6.59 24.00 -3.91
C ASP A 211 8.09 23.84 -4.12
N ARG A 212 8.64 22.75 -3.58
CA ARG A 212 10.03 22.32 -3.73
C ARG A 212 10.08 20.87 -4.15
N VAL A 213 10.96 20.56 -5.09
CA VAL A 213 11.21 19.20 -5.56
C VAL A 213 12.68 18.84 -5.40
N SER A 214 12.93 17.67 -4.82
CA SER A 214 14.23 17.01 -4.84
C SER A 214 14.10 15.66 -5.54
N ILE A 215 15.13 15.23 -6.26
CA ILE A 215 15.16 13.92 -6.91
C ILE A 215 16.38 13.17 -6.41
N VAL A 216 16.15 12.01 -5.82
CA VAL A 216 17.16 11.03 -5.42
C VAL A 216 16.93 9.77 -6.22
N THR A 217 17.99 9.26 -6.83
CA THR A 217 17.96 7.96 -7.51
C THR A 217 18.74 6.95 -6.70
N TYR A 218 18.33 5.68 -6.74
CA TYR A 218 19.12 4.59 -6.19
C TYR A 218 19.28 3.46 -7.20
N ALA A 219 20.54 3.11 -7.45
CA ALA A 219 20.98 1.88 -8.12
C ALA A 219 22.49 1.71 -7.86
N GLY A 220 22.84 0.99 -6.80
CA GLY A 220 24.21 0.64 -6.43
C GLY A 220 24.90 1.73 -5.61
N ALA A 221 24.54 2.99 -5.86
CA ALA A 221 24.79 4.15 -5.01
C ALA A 221 23.59 5.11 -5.08
N ASP A 222 23.38 5.93 -4.03
CA ASP A 222 22.43 7.03 -4.07
C ASP A 222 23.02 8.24 -4.82
N LYS A 223 22.23 8.85 -5.70
CA LYS A 223 22.61 10.08 -6.39
C LYS A 223 21.50 11.11 -6.27
N VAL A 224 21.85 12.29 -5.77
CA VAL A 224 20.99 13.47 -5.82
C VAL A 224 21.06 14.08 -7.22
N VAL A 225 19.94 14.04 -7.92
CA VAL A 225 19.76 14.61 -9.25
C VAL A 225 19.29 16.07 -9.14
N LEU A 226 18.32 16.33 -8.26
CA LEU A 226 17.82 17.67 -7.93
C LEU A 226 17.76 17.85 -6.41
N ASP A 227 17.97 19.09 -5.95
CA ASP A 227 18.00 19.46 -4.53
C ASP A 227 17.19 20.75 -4.35
N GLY A 228 15.94 20.62 -3.91
CA GLY A 228 15.05 21.73 -3.55
C GLY A 228 14.79 22.72 -4.68
N VAL A 229 14.62 22.27 -5.93
CA VAL A 229 14.24 23.16 -7.03
C VAL A 229 12.81 23.67 -6.86
N ARG A 230 12.50 24.87 -7.35
CA ARG A 230 11.13 25.40 -7.23
C ARG A 230 10.17 24.65 -8.14
N GLY A 231 8.92 24.46 -7.71
CA GLY A 231 7.91 23.73 -8.47
C GLY A 231 7.57 24.36 -9.84
N ASP A 232 7.80 25.66 -10.02
CA ASP A 232 7.65 26.36 -11.30
C ASP A 232 8.85 26.20 -12.25
N GLU A 233 9.93 25.54 -11.84
CA GLU A 233 11.07 25.17 -12.72
C GLU A 233 10.77 23.87 -13.52
N THR A 234 9.55 23.71 -14.05
CA THR A 234 9.04 22.48 -14.70
C THR A 234 10.02 21.91 -15.74
N MET A 235 10.55 22.74 -16.64
CA MET A 235 11.49 22.28 -17.69
C MET A 235 12.76 21.62 -17.12
N LYS A 236 13.24 22.08 -15.96
CA LYS A 236 14.43 21.52 -15.30
C LYS A 236 14.11 20.18 -14.66
N MET A 237 12.92 20.04 -14.08
CA MET A 237 12.44 18.76 -13.53
C MET A 237 12.19 17.74 -14.63
N VAL A 238 11.52 18.13 -15.72
CA VAL A 238 11.29 17.29 -16.90
C VAL A 238 12.62 16.80 -17.48
N SER A 239 13.58 17.70 -17.72
CA SER A 239 14.90 17.31 -18.24
C SER A 239 15.61 16.30 -17.31
N ALA A 240 15.55 16.53 -15.99
CA ALA A 240 16.17 15.63 -15.02
C ALA A 240 15.51 14.24 -14.97
N LEU A 241 14.20 14.17 -15.18
CA LEU A 241 13.44 12.91 -15.24
C LEU A 241 13.70 12.17 -16.54
N GLU A 242 13.69 12.85 -17.69
CA GLU A 242 13.97 12.26 -19.01
C GLU A 242 15.41 11.72 -19.12
N ASP A 243 16.37 12.36 -18.45
CA ASP A 243 17.78 11.93 -18.42
C ASP A 243 18.04 10.67 -17.56
N LEU A 244 17.03 10.17 -16.84
CA LEU A 244 17.16 8.93 -16.06
C LEU A 244 17.27 7.71 -16.99
N TYR A 245 18.15 6.78 -16.61
CA TYR A 245 18.32 5.51 -17.31
C TYR A 245 18.48 4.38 -16.29
N ALA A 246 17.96 3.20 -16.65
CA ALA A 246 18.07 2.01 -15.83
C ALA A 246 19.52 1.47 -15.88
N GLY A 247 20.09 1.14 -14.72
CA GLY A 247 21.40 0.51 -14.63
C GLY A 247 21.95 0.39 -13.21
N GLY A 248 22.76 -0.63 -12.96
CA GLY A 248 23.33 -0.93 -11.64
C GLY A 248 22.52 -1.94 -10.84
N SER A 249 23.12 -2.47 -9.78
CA SER A 249 22.39 -3.25 -8.75
C SER A 249 21.54 -2.31 -7.92
N THR A 250 20.52 -2.77 -7.21
CA THR A 250 19.70 -1.91 -6.35
C THR A 250 20.56 -1.35 -5.18
N ALA A 251 20.27 -0.16 -4.58
CA ALA A 251 20.85 0.34 -3.30
C ALA A 251 19.85 1.02 -2.31
N GLY A 252 18.68 0.40 -2.03
CA GLY A 252 17.51 1.03 -1.39
C GLY A 252 17.72 1.72 -0.02
N ALA A 253 18.38 1.10 0.96
CA ALA A 253 18.44 1.66 2.33
C ALA A 253 19.22 2.98 2.44
N GLN A 254 20.23 3.20 1.58
CA GLN A 254 20.96 4.48 1.52
C GLN A 254 20.11 5.56 0.85
N GLY A 255 19.34 5.18 -0.18
CA GLY A 255 18.40 6.07 -0.86
C GLY A 255 17.36 6.67 0.08
N ILE A 256 16.75 5.84 0.93
CA ILE A 256 15.73 6.30 1.90
C ILE A 256 16.31 7.30 2.90
N ASN A 257 17.48 7.01 3.49
CA ASN A 257 18.14 7.97 4.39
C ASN A 257 18.49 9.28 3.67
N ARG A 258 18.94 9.22 2.41
CA ARG A 258 19.25 10.41 1.62
C ARG A 258 18.00 11.23 1.33
N ALA A 259 16.88 10.57 1.03
CA ALA A 259 15.60 11.21 0.81
C ALA A 259 15.12 11.96 2.05
N TYR A 260 15.17 11.33 3.24
CA TYR A 260 14.84 12.00 4.50
C TYR A 260 15.76 13.19 4.79
N ASN A 261 17.07 13.06 4.57
CA ASN A 261 17.99 14.19 4.74
C ASN A 261 17.65 15.37 3.82
N LEU A 262 17.20 15.12 2.58
CA LEU A 262 16.77 16.18 1.66
C LEU A 262 15.43 16.77 2.04
N ALA A 263 14.50 15.95 2.51
CA ALA A 263 13.20 16.40 3.01
C ALA A 263 13.40 17.34 4.21
N GLU A 264 14.22 16.94 5.19
CA GLU A 264 14.57 17.76 6.35
C GLU A 264 15.33 19.03 5.96
N LYS A 265 16.26 18.94 5.01
CA LYS A 265 17.03 20.11 4.54
C LYS A 265 16.13 21.17 3.90
N ASN A 266 15.13 20.74 3.13
CA ASN A 266 14.22 21.62 2.40
C ASN A 266 12.85 21.75 3.08
N PHE A 267 12.76 21.41 4.37
CA PHE A 267 11.52 21.30 5.10
C PHE A 267 10.72 22.61 5.08
N ILE A 268 9.41 22.49 4.83
CA ILE A 268 8.48 23.61 4.83
C ILE A 268 7.60 23.50 6.08
N GLU A 269 7.79 24.41 7.03
CA GLU A 269 6.97 24.49 8.23
C GLU A 269 5.51 24.81 7.87
N GLY A 270 4.57 24.01 8.38
CA GLY A 270 3.15 24.10 8.02
C GLY A 270 2.82 23.68 6.57
N GLY A 271 3.81 23.18 5.82
CA GLY A 271 3.63 22.62 4.48
C GLY A 271 3.52 21.10 4.48
N ASN A 272 3.23 20.54 3.31
CA ASN A 272 3.29 19.10 3.06
C ASN A 272 4.74 18.69 2.82
N ASN A 273 5.32 17.85 3.67
CA ASN A 273 6.68 17.32 3.48
C ASN A 273 6.59 15.83 3.24
N ARG A 274 6.91 15.38 2.03
CA ARG A 274 6.65 14.00 1.62
C ARG A 274 7.75 13.43 0.73
N ILE A 275 8.10 12.19 1.02
CA ILE A 275 8.89 11.34 0.13
C ILE A 275 7.92 10.48 -0.69
N ILE A 276 8.13 10.44 -2.00
CA ILE A 276 7.42 9.52 -2.90
C ILE A 276 8.45 8.52 -3.41
N LEU A 277 8.38 7.30 -2.89
CA LEU A 277 9.21 6.17 -3.33
C LEU A 277 8.55 5.53 -4.55
N ALA A 278 9.32 5.30 -5.61
CA ALA A 278 8.86 4.60 -6.81
C ALA A 278 9.82 3.46 -7.17
N THR A 279 9.31 2.22 -7.24
CA THR A 279 10.11 0.99 -7.39
C THR A 279 9.33 -0.15 -8.04
N ASP A 280 10.02 -1.19 -8.52
CA ASP A 280 9.43 -2.45 -8.98
C ASP A 280 9.41 -3.56 -7.90
N GLY A 281 9.74 -3.21 -6.65
CA GLY A 281 9.63 -4.09 -5.48
C GLY A 281 10.98 -4.51 -4.91
N ASP A 282 12.09 -4.31 -5.62
CA ASP A 282 13.41 -4.59 -5.03
C ASP A 282 13.87 -3.46 -4.11
N LEU A 283 13.55 -3.58 -2.82
CA LEU A 283 14.13 -2.73 -1.77
C LEU A 283 15.34 -3.40 -1.09
N ASN A 284 15.74 -4.61 -1.52
CA ASN A 284 16.71 -5.45 -0.82
C ASN A 284 18.13 -4.98 -1.04
N VAL A 285 18.50 -3.89 -0.38
CA VAL A 285 19.86 -3.41 -0.50
C VAL A 285 20.32 -2.59 0.67
N GLY A 286 21.29 -3.18 1.35
CA GLY A 286 21.84 -2.70 2.60
C GLY A 286 21.53 -3.67 3.74
N VAL A 287 22.23 -3.46 4.85
CA VAL A 287 22.29 -4.33 6.03
C VAL A 287 21.00 -4.31 6.87
N SER A 288 19.91 -3.73 6.35
CA SER A 288 18.70 -3.40 7.09
C SER A 288 17.58 -4.38 6.73
N SER A 289 17.07 -5.11 7.71
CA SER A 289 15.86 -5.92 7.55
C SER A 289 14.63 -5.02 7.31
N GLU A 290 13.55 -5.57 6.77
CA GLU A 290 12.24 -4.90 6.64
C GLU A 290 11.85 -4.15 7.92
N GLY A 291 11.83 -4.82 9.07
CA GLY A 291 11.50 -4.15 10.34
C GLY A 291 12.52 -3.11 10.84
N ALA A 292 13.71 -2.98 10.24
CA ALA A 292 14.61 -1.86 10.50
C ALA A 292 14.24 -0.64 9.63
N LEU A 293 13.74 -0.90 8.42
CA LEU A 293 13.21 0.14 7.54
C LEU A 293 11.89 0.69 8.07
N THR A 294 10.97 -0.18 8.48
CA THR A 294 9.71 0.21 9.14
C THR A 294 9.97 1.12 10.33
N ARG A 295 10.87 0.74 11.25
CA ARG A 295 11.23 1.58 12.41
C ARG A 295 11.84 2.94 12.04
N LEU A 296 12.63 2.99 10.95
CA LEU A 296 13.16 4.26 10.45
C LEU A 296 12.03 5.15 9.95
N VAL A 297 11.08 4.58 9.21
CA VAL A 297 9.93 5.30 8.66
C VAL A 297 9.02 5.80 9.79
N GLU A 298 8.72 4.97 10.79
CA GLU A 298 7.97 5.35 12.00
C GLU A 298 8.67 6.52 12.74
N GLU A 299 9.99 6.45 12.96
CA GLU A 299 10.75 7.52 13.62
C GLU A 299 10.70 8.83 12.81
N LYS A 300 10.79 8.73 11.48
CA LYS A 300 10.80 9.90 10.61
C LYS A 300 9.43 10.50 10.37
N ARG A 301 8.38 9.72 10.44
CA ARG A 301 7.01 10.21 10.44
C ARG A 301 6.78 11.24 11.55
N ASP A 302 7.29 10.98 12.75
CA ASP A 302 7.17 11.91 13.90
C ASP A 302 7.88 13.26 13.65
N SER A 303 8.76 13.33 12.65
CA SER A 303 9.38 14.60 12.22
C SER A 303 8.50 15.42 11.27
N GLY A 304 7.33 14.91 10.89
CA GLY A 304 6.42 15.54 9.92
C GLY A 304 6.80 15.28 8.46
N VAL A 305 7.62 14.26 8.18
CA VAL A 305 7.98 13.83 6.81
C VAL A 305 7.33 12.49 6.51
N TYR A 306 6.31 12.50 5.64
CA TYR A 306 5.53 11.31 5.28
C TYR A 306 6.15 10.54 4.12
N LEU A 307 5.82 9.25 4.00
CA LEU A 307 6.31 8.37 2.93
C LEU A 307 5.14 7.72 2.19
N SER A 308 5.03 8.01 0.88
CA SER A 308 4.16 7.29 -0.04
C SER A 308 4.96 6.38 -0.95
N VAL A 309 4.34 5.29 -1.39
CA VAL A 309 5.00 4.27 -2.22
C VAL A 309 4.19 4.04 -3.50
N LEU A 310 4.88 4.04 -4.64
CA LEU A 310 4.35 3.74 -5.95
C LEU A 310 5.04 2.48 -6.50
N GLY A 311 4.28 1.41 -6.68
CA GLY A 311 4.74 0.17 -7.30
C GLY A 311 4.61 0.21 -8.82
N PHE A 312 5.59 -0.33 -9.54
CA PHE A 312 5.61 -0.41 -11.01
C PHE A 312 6.03 -1.80 -11.52
N GLY A 313 5.65 -2.13 -12.74
CA GLY A 313 6.11 -3.35 -13.42
C GLY A 313 5.55 -4.66 -12.87
N THR A 314 6.06 -5.80 -13.36
CA THR A 314 5.56 -7.14 -13.01
C THR A 314 6.70 -8.08 -12.61
N GLY A 315 6.37 -9.20 -11.97
CA GLY A 315 7.27 -10.33 -11.73
C GLY A 315 8.15 -10.23 -10.48
N ASN A 316 8.33 -9.04 -9.90
CA ASN A 316 9.13 -8.85 -8.67
C ASN A 316 8.47 -7.91 -7.64
N ILE A 317 7.18 -7.59 -7.81
CA ILE A 317 6.45 -6.74 -6.87
C ILE A 317 6.51 -7.33 -5.46
N LYS A 318 6.92 -6.52 -4.49
CA LYS A 318 6.87 -6.85 -3.07
C LYS A 318 5.74 -6.06 -2.42
N ASP A 319 4.51 -6.44 -2.76
CA ASP A 319 3.30 -5.70 -2.42
C ASP A 319 3.18 -5.53 -0.90
N ASN A 320 3.38 -6.63 -0.18
CA ASN A 320 3.43 -6.67 1.28
C ASN A 320 4.42 -5.66 1.90
N LYS A 321 5.61 -5.49 1.31
CA LYS A 321 6.65 -4.59 1.83
C LYS A 321 6.36 -3.13 1.50
N MET A 322 5.83 -2.87 0.30
CA MET A 322 5.49 -1.51 -0.13
C MET A 322 4.30 -0.97 0.66
N GLU A 323 3.27 -1.79 0.86
CA GLU A 323 2.13 -1.50 1.75
C GLU A 323 2.64 -1.19 3.17
N ALA A 324 3.44 -2.09 3.76
CA ALA A 324 3.97 -1.87 5.11
C ALA A 324 4.79 -0.58 5.25
N LEU A 325 5.52 -0.14 4.21
CA LEU A 325 6.29 1.11 4.28
C LEU A 325 5.41 2.35 4.19
N ALA A 326 4.36 2.31 3.38
CA ALA A 326 3.41 3.41 3.26
C ALA A 326 2.62 3.58 4.56
N ASP A 327 2.05 2.48 5.06
CA ASP A 327 1.28 2.41 6.31
C ASP A 327 2.05 3.02 7.49
N ASN A 328 3.30 2.61 7.68
CA ASN A 328 4.12 3.08 8.79
C ASN A 328 4.68 4.50 8.58
N GLY A 329 4.52 5.05 7.38
CA GLY A 329 4.97 6.39 6.98
C GLY A 329 3.86 7.43 6.87
N ASN A 330 2.63 7.10 7.27
CA ASN A 330 1.41 7.90 7.12
C ASN A 330 1.25 8.45 5.69
N GLY A 331 1.50 7.59 4.71
CA GLY A 331 1.25 7.86 3.31
C GLY A 331 0.58 6.67 2.64
N ASN A 332 0.18 6.85 1.39
CA ASN A 332 -0.56 5.82 0.64
C ASN A 332 0.36 4.94 -0.20
N TYR A 333 -0.10 3.72 -0.43
CA TYR A 333 0.45 2.79 -1.41
C TYR A 333 -0.45 2.72 -2.65
N SER A 334 0.14 2.93 -3.82
CA SER A 334 -0.55 2.78 -5.11
C SER A 334 0.29 1.95 -6.06
N TYR A 335 -0.38 1.19 -6.92
CA TYR A 335 0.25 0.39 -7.96
C TYR A 335 -0.07 0.96 -9.34
N ILE A 336 0.95 1.45 -10.04
CA ILE A 336 0.81 2.16 -11.31
C ILE A 336 1.02 1.18 -12.47
N ASP A 337 -0.08 0.66 -13.00
CA ASP A 337 -0.07 -0.30 -14.12
C ASP A 337 -0.17 0.37 -15.50
N SER A 338 -0.55 1.65 -15.53
CA SER A 338 -0.88 2.37 -16.76
C SER A 338 -0.74 3.88 -16.60
N LEU A 339 -0.75 4.61 -17.72
CA LEU A 339 -0.73 6.07 -17.70
C LEU A 339 -2.04 6.65 -17.14
N LEU A 340 -3.16 5.94 -17.35
CA LEU A 340 -4.46 6.32 -16.80
C LEU A 340 -4.41 6.25 -15.26
N GLU A 341 -3.83 5.18 -14.72
CA GLU A 341 -3.63 5.04 -13.28
C GLU A 341 -2.69 6.11 -12.72
N ALA A 342 -1.58 6.38 -13.40
CA ALA A 342 -0.65 7.44 -13.02
C ALA A 342 -1.36 8.81 -12.95
N LYS A 343 -2.22 9.12 -13.92
CA LYS A 343 -3.01 10.36 -13.92
C LYS A 343 -4.00 10.37 -12.75
N LYS A 344 -4.71 9.26 -12.49
CA LYS A 344 -5.63 9.16 -11.34
C LYS A 344 -4.91 9.51 -10.04
N VAL A 345 -3.84 8.78 -9.73
CA VAL A 345 -3.13 8.88 -8.45
C VAL A 345 -2.41 10.23 -8.28
N LEU A 346 -1.70 10.69 -9.32
CA LEU A 346 -0.78 11.83 -9.20
C LEU A 346 -1.36 13.16 -9.68
N VAL A 347 -2.53 13.17 -10.32
CA VAL A 347 -3.17 14.38 -10.83
C VAL A 347 -4.59 14.50 -10.30
N ASP A 348 -5.47 13.56 -10.64
CA ASP A 348 -6.90 13.68 -10.35
C ASP A 348 -7.21 13.52 -8.85
N GLU A 349 -6.42 12.72 -8.13
CA GLU A 349 -6.57 12.41 -6.69
C GLU A 349 -5.36 12.85 -5.86
N MET A 350 -4.53 13.75 -6.44
CA MET A 350 -3.36 14.33 -5.78
C MET A 350 -3.73 15.02 -4.46
N GLY A 351 -4.89 15.70 -4.41
CA GLY A 351 -5.40 16.36 -3.22
C GLY A 351 -5.48 15.41 -2.03
N GLY A 352 -6.03 14.23 -2.26
CA GLY A 352 -6.20 13.19 -1.27
C GLY A 352 -4.90 12.51 -0.89
N THR A 353 -4.08 12.20 -1.88
CA THR A 353 -2.79 11.55 -1.62
C THR A 353 -1.86 12.46 -0.82
N LEU A 354 -1.84 13.77 -1.08
CA LEU A 354 -0.82 14.68 -0.54
C LEU A 354 -1.24 15.47 0.69
N PHE A 355 -2.54 15.75 0.88
CA PHE A 355 -2.99 16.70 1.89
C PHE A 355 -3.97 16.05 2.88
N THR A 356 -3.47 15.69 4.05
CA THR A 356 -4.26 15.15 5.15
C THR A 356 -5.21 16.19 5.72
N VAL A 357 -6.50 15.85 5.81
CA VAL A 357 -7.53 16.68 6.46
C VAL A 357 -7.93 16.13 7.83
N ALA A 358 -7.69 14.85 8.11
CA ALA A 358 -7.87 14.26 9.43
C ALA A 358 -6.86 13.12 9.62
N LYS A 359 -6.33 13.00 10.84
CA LYS A 359 -5.38 11.97 11.26
C LYS A 359 -6.01 11.00 12.24
N ASP A 360 -5.43 9.82 12.39
CA ASP A 360 -5.83 8.83 13.40
C ASP A 360 -7.32 8.50 13.32
N VAL A 361 -7.83 8.36 12.10
CA VAL A 361 -9.26 8.18 11.90
C VAL A 361 -9.64 6.72 12.12
N LYS A 362 -10.50 6.50 13.12
CA LYS A 362 -10.95 5.18 13.58
C LYS A 362 -12.47 5.11 13.52
N LEU A 363 -12.99 3.98 13.03
CA LEU A 363 -14.42 3.68 13.14
C LEU A 363 -14.62 2.61 14.18
N GLN A 364 -15.66 2.79 14.98
CA GLN A 364 -16.23 1.75 15.83
C GLN A 364 -17.73 1.68 15.60
N VAL A 365 -18.19 0.54 15.10
CA VAL A 365 -19.62 0.26 14.95
C VAL A 365 -20.09 -0.50 16.19
N GLU A 366 -21.08 0.04 16.87
CA GLU A 366 -21.77 -0.56 18.02
C GLU A 366 -23.13 -1.10 17.58
N PHE A 367 -23.31 -2.42 17.67
CA PHE A 367 -24.52 -3.10 17.21
C PHE A 367 -25.52 -3.28 18.35
N ASN A 368 -26.81 -3.04 18.09
CA ASN A 368 -27.88 -3.33 19.04
C ASN A 368 -28.30 -4.82 18.98
N PRO A 369 -28.06 -5.62 20.03
CA PRO A 369 -28.41 -7.05 20.05
C PRO A 369 -29.91 -7.33 20.00
N SER A 370 -30.76 -6.31 20.09
CA SER A 370 -32.22 -6.42 19.96
C SER A 370 -32.65 -6.55 18.49
N PHE A 371 -31.83 -6.06 17.56
CA PHE A 371 -32.11 -6.08 16.12
C PHE A 371 -31.14 -6.99 15.37
N ILE A 372 -29.85 -6.92 15.71
CA ILE A 372 -28.78 -7.61 14.99
C ILE A 372 -28.20 -8.71 15.88
N LYS A 373 -28.27 -9.97 15.43
CA LYS A 373 -27.65 -11.10 16.13
C LYS A 373 -26.21 -11.37 15.70
N GLY A 374 -25.85 -10.96 14.49
CA GLY A 374 -24.48 -11.06 14.01
C GLY A 374 -24.16 -10.12 12.86
N TYR A 375 -22.88 -9.92 12.61
CA TYR A 375 -22.39 -9.08 11.52
C TYR A 375 -21.09 -9.61 10.93
N ARG A 376 -20.75 -9.16 9.73
CA ARG A 376 -19.45 -9.38 9.08
C ARG A 376 -19.01 -8.09 8.39
N LEU A 377 -17.83 -7.58 8.75
CA LEU A 377 -17.15 -6.53 7.99
C LEU A 377 -16.54 -7.17 6.72
N ILE A 378 -16.84 -6.62 5.54
CA ILE A 378 -16.31 -7.12 4.27
C ILE A 378 -15.01 -6.36 3.95
N GLY A 379 -13.92 -7.08 3.72
CA GLY A 379 -12.60 -6.48 3.57
C GLY A 379 -12.03 -6.02 4.91
N TYR A 380 -11.09 -5.08 4.87
CA TYR A 380 -10.45 -4.44 6.02
C TYR A 380 -9.73 -5.44 6.96
N GLU A 381 -9.38 -6.63 6.49
CA GLU A 381 -8.77 -7.68 7.32
C GLU A 381 -7.44 -7.23 7.95
N ASN A 382 -6.64 -6.44 7.23
CA ASN A 382 -5.36 -5.87 7.70
C ASN A 382 -5.52 -4.52 8.44
N ARG A 383 -6.75 -3.96 8.51
CA ARG A 383 -7.06 -2.66 9.14
C ARG A 383 -7.83 -2.79 10.47
N LEU A 384 -8.06 -4.02 10.94
CA LEU A 384 -8.75 -4.26 12.22
C LEU A 384 -7.94 -3.70 13.40
N LEU A 385 -8.65 -3.06 14.33
CA LEU A 385 -8.10 -2.56 15.58
C LEU A 385 -8.75 -3.28 16.77
N ASN A 386 -8.06 -3.29 17.91
CA ASN A 386 -8.69 -3.75 19.14
C ASN A 386 -9.76 -2.75 19.58
N THR A 387 -10.73 -3.21 20.37
CA THR A 387 -11.80 -2.33 20.87
C THR A 387 -11.25 -1.19 21.73
N GLU A 388 -10.27 -1.50 22.58
CA GLU A 388 -9.58 -0.53 23.44
C GLU A 388 -8.75 0.51 22.67
N ASP A 389 -8.31 0.18 21.45
CA ASP A 389 -7.55 1.09 20.59
C ASP A 389 -8.41 2.27 20.12
N PHE A 390 -9.74 2.14 20.16
CA PHE A 390 -10.66 3.19 19.74
C PHE A 390 -10.53 4.45 20.59
N ASP A 391 -10.32 4.35 21.90
CA ASP A 391 -10.22 5.51 22.79
C ASP A 391 -8.77 5.94 23.10
N ASP A 392 -7.78 5.24 22.53
CA ASP A 392 -6.36 5.52 22.74
C ASP A 392 -5.80 6.48 21.68
N ASP A 393 -5.65 7.76 22.05
CA ASP A 393 -5.03 8.78 21.19
C ASP A 393 -3.55 8.51 20.89
N THR A 394 -2.88 7.57 21.58
CA THR A 394 -1.49 7.19 21.23
C THR A 394 -1.43 6.12 20.15
N LYS A 395 -2.58 5.49 19.86
CA LYS A 395 -2.68 4.49 18.81
C LYS A 395 -2.94 5.18 17.48
N ASP A 396 -1.90 5.20 16.66
CA ASP A 396 -1.94 5.66 15.28
C ASP A 396 -2.97 4.85 14.46
N ALA A 397 -3.73 5.57 13.63
CA ALA A 397 -4.75 5.00 12.75
C ALA A 397 -4.75 5.78 11.43
N GLY A 398 -5.23 5.16 10.36
CA GLY A 398 -5.12 5.70 9.00
C GLY A 398 -5.59 7.14 8.80
N GLU A 399 -5.06 7.74 7.74
CA GLU A 399 -5.26 9.14 7.38
C GLU A 399 -6.37 9.33 6.37
N ILE A 400 -7.12 10.42 6.50
CA ILE A 400 -8.03 10.88 5.46
C ILE A 400 -7.44 12.11 4.79
N GLY A 401 -7.21 11.97 3.47
CA GLY A 401 -6.79 13.03 2.58
C GLY A 401 -7.93 13.93 2.07
N ALA A 402 -7.59 15.10 1.55
CA ALA A 402 -8.56 16.01 0.96
C ALA A 402 -9.30 15.37 -0.22
N GLY A 403 -10.62 15.40 -0.19
CA GLY A 403 -11.45 14.76 -1.23
C GLY A 403 -11.44 13.22 -1.24
N HIS A 404 -10.66 12.56 -0.35
CA HIS A 404 -10.71 11.10 -0.17
C HIS A 404 -12.11 10.64 0.24
N ARG A 405 -12.41 9.40 -0.14
CA ARG A 405 -13.62 8.70 0.21
C ARG A 405 -13.22 7.39 0.88
N VAL A 406 -14.00 7.02 1.88
CA VAL A 406 -13.85 5.73 2.56
C VAL A 406 -15.20 5.03 2.51
N THR A 407 -15.23 3.79 2.08
CA THR A 407 -16.45 2.99 1.95
C THR A 407 -16.22 1.64 2.63
N ALA A 408 -16.98 1.40 3.69
CA ALA A 408 -17.02 0.11 4.38
C ALA A 408 -18.38 -0.57 4.17
N LEU A 409 -18.36 -1.90 4.03
CA LEU A 409 -19.57 -2.71 3.90
C LEU A 409 -19.69 -3.68 5.07
N TYR A 410 -20.89 -3.80 5.62
CA TYR A 410 -21.25 -4.81 6.60
C TYR A 410 -22.40 -5.68 6.11
N GLU A 411 -22.25 -7.00 6.22
CA GLU A 411 -23.41 -7.88 6.26
C GLU A 411 -23.95 -7.91 7.68
N LEU A 412 -25.25 -7.71 7.82
CA LEU A 412 -25.97 -7.71 9.09
C LEU A 412 -26.98 -8.85 9.09
N ILE A 413 -26.93 -9.68 10.13
CA ILE A 413 -27.88 -10.76 10.36
C ILE A 413 -28.87 -10.31 11.43
N GLU A 414 -30.12 -10.13 11.02
CA GLU A 414 -31.21 -9.74 11.91
C GLU A 414 -31.57 -10.87 12.90
N ILE A 415 -32.19 -10.51 14.02
CA ILE A 415 -32.52 -11.44 15.10
C ILE A 415 -33.47 -12.57 14.66
N ASP A 416 -34.32 -12.31 13.66
CA ASP A 416 -35.32 -13.24 13.12
C ASP A 416 -34.88 -13.97 11.84
N SER A 417 -33.69 -13.66 11.32
CA SER A 417 -33.08 -14.36 10.18
C SER A 417 -32.87 -15.86 10.47
N GLU A 418 -32.93 -16.70 9.43
CA GLU A 418 -32.70 -18.15 9.58
C GLU A 418 -31.21 -18.51 9.69
N GLN A 419 -30.31 -17.62 9.27
CA GLN A 419 -28.87 -17.86 9.35
C GLN A 419 -28.40 -17.93 10.80
N GLU A 420 -27.78 -19.04 11.18
CA GLU A 420 -27.17 -19.21 12.49
C GLU A 420 -25.83 -18.47 12.57
N VAL A 421 -25.61 -17.74 13.67
CA VAL A 421 -24.34 -17.08 13.97
C VAL A 421 -23.77 -17.70 15.24
N SER A 422 -22.58 -18.29 15.12
CA SER A 422 -21.92 -18.96 16.25
C SER A 422 -21.59 -17.93 17.34
N GLY A 423 -22.16 -18.13 18.52
CA GLY A 423 -21.85 -17.37 19.73
C GLY A 423 -21.45 -18.28 20.88
N SER A 424 -20.98 -17.68 21.96
CA SER A 424 -20.45 -18.36 23.12
C SER A 424 -21.59 -18.68 24.09
N ASP A 425 -21.79 -19.97 24.39
CA ASP A 425 -22.68 -20.40 25.48
C ASP A 425 -21.97 -20.18 26.83
N LEU A 426 -21.98 -18.93 27.31
CA LEU A 426 -21.23 -18.51 28.47
C LEU A 426 -21.95 -18.88 29.77
N LYS A 427 -21.44 -19.91 30.45
CA LYS A 427 -21.94 -20.43 31.75
C LYS A 427 -22.28 -19.39 32.82
N TYR A 428 -21.62 -18.23 32.82
CA TYR A 428 -21.76 -17.20 33.85
C TYR A 428 -22.53 -15.96 33.39
N GLN A 429 -23.01 -15.92 32.14
CA GLN A 429 -23.87 -14.87 31.64
C GLN A 429 -25.27 -15.42 31.50
N SER A 430 -26.21 -14.77 32.18
CA SER A 430 -27.62 -15.14 32.20
C SER A 430 -28.41 -13.90 31.83
N GLU A 431 -28.60 -13.73 30.52
CA GLU A 431 -29.39 -12.68 29.86
C GLU A 431 -28.82 -11.25 29.93
N SER A 432 -28.61 -10.66 28.75
CA SER A 432 -28.27 -9.25 28.58
C SER A 432 -29.51 -8.39 28.81
N GLN A 433 -29.44 -7.37 29.66
CA GLN A 433 -30.48 -6.35 29.73
C GLN A 433 -30.39 -5.46 28.49
N LEU A 434 -31.34 -5.63 27.57
CA LEU A 434 -31.42 -4.85 26.34
C LEU A 434 -32.08 -3.49 26.61
N SER A 435 -31.49 -2.44 26.03
CA SER A 435 -32.08 -1.10 26.02
C SER A 435 -33.29 -1.08 25.09
N ASN A 436 -34.33 -0.33 25.45
CA ASN A 436 -35.51 -0.15 24.62
C ASN A 436 -35.28 1.05 23.68
N SER A 437 -34.51 0.81 22.61
CA SER A 437 -34.20 1.76 21.53
C SER A 437 -34.65 1.14 20.20
N ASP A 438 -35.06 1.97 19.24
CA ASP A 438 -35.41 1.54 17.87
C ASP A 438 -34.18 1.58 16.92
N GLU A 439 -33.01 1.90 17.47
CA GLU A 439 -31.74 2.02 16.75
C GLU A 439 -31.14 0.64 16.46
N TRP A 440 -30.68 0.41 15.24
CA TRP A 440 -30.08 -0.87 14.84
C TRP A 440 -28.61 -0.93 15.23
N LEU A 441 -27.90 0.19 15.05
CA LEU A 441 -26.50 0.36 15.42
C LEU A 441 -26.11 1.84 15.48
N THR A 442 -24.98 2.13 16.12
CA THR A 442 -24.33 3.44 16.13
C THR A 442 -22.94 3.34 15.53
N ILE A 443 -22.62 4.24 14.60
CA ILE A 443 -21.30 4.40 14.00
C ILE A 443 -20.60 5.53 14.75
N ASN A 444 -19.53 5.19 15.46
CA ASN A 444 -18.67 6.12 16.16
C ASN A 444 -17.40 6.34 15.33
N ILE A 445 -17.07 7.59 15.05
CA ILE A 445 -15.88 7.99 14.30
C ILE A 445 -15.04 8.88 15.20
N ARG A 446 -13.82 8.43 15.46
CA ARG A 446 -12.83 9.21 16.18
C ARG A 446 -11.77 9.71 15.20
N TYR A 447 -11.39 10.98 15.31
CA TYR A 447 -10.41 11.59 14.42
C TYR A 447 -9.65 12.71 15.12
N LYS A 448 -8.48 13.08 14.61
CA LYS A 448 -7.72 14.26 15.03
C LYS A 448 -7.64 15.27 13.88
N GLU A 449 -7.68 16.54 14.23
CA GLU A 449 -7.29 17.61 13.29
C GLU A 449 -5.81 17.45 12.91
N PRO A 450 -5.37 17.86 11.70
CA PRO A 450 -3.99 17.62 11.23
C PRO A 450 -2.88 18.16 12.13
N THR A 451 -3.17 19.15 12.99
CA THR A 451 -2.20 19.79 13.89
C THR A 451 -2.42 19.47 15.37
N GLU A 452 -3.43 18.69 15.71
CA GLU A 452 -3.81 18.41 17.10
C GLU A 452 -3.51 16.96 17.48
N ASP A 453 -3.17 16.74 18.74
CA ASP A 453 -2.87 15.39 19.27
C ASP A 453 -4.06 14.75 19.99
N THR A 454 -5.14 15.50 20.20
CA THR A 454 -6.36 15.03 20.89
C THR A 454 -7.47 14.79 19.90
N SER A 455 -8.17 13.67 20.05
CA SER A 455 -9.25 13.32 19.13
C SER A 455 -10.62 13.91 19.49
N GLU A 456 -11.45 14.05 18.46
CA GLU A 456 -12.87 14.34 18.55
C GLU A 456 -13.71 13.10 18.22
N LEU A 457 -14.94 13.06 18.71
CA LEU A 457 -15.88 11.95 18.49
C LEU A 457 -17.12 12.45 17.75
N LEU A 458 -17.42 11.81 16.63
CA LEU A 458 -18.66 11.94 15.88
C LEU A 458 -19.46 10.64 15.97
N SER A 459 -20.76 10.72 16.23
CA SER A 459 -21.64 9.55 16.29
C SER A 459 -22.81 9.70 15.32
N VAL A 460 -23.08 8.64 14.56
CA VAL A 460 -24.18 8.56 13.59
C VAL A 460 -24.99 7.31 13.87
N VAL A 461 -26.29 7.49 14.07
CA VAL A 461 -27.23 6.40 14.32
C VAL A 461 -27.74 5.83 12.99
N VAL A 462 -27.88 4.51 12.94
CA VAL A 462 -28.57 3.80 11.85
C VAL A 462 -29.81 3.12 12.41
N ASP A 463 -30.94 3.35 11.75
CA ASP A 463 -32.24 2.78 12.09
C ASP A 463 -33.01 2.39 10.81
N GLU A 464 -34.28 2.00 10.98
CA GLU A 464 -35.18 1.62 9.88
C GLU A 464 -35.24 2.67 8.76
N SER A 465 -35.06 3.96 9.05
CA SER A 465 -35.14 5.02 8.04
C SER A 465 -34.00 5.00 7.02
N ASN A 466 -32.90 4.30 7.33
CA ASN A 466 -31.79 4.07 6.40
C ASN A 466 -32.06 2.91 5.42
N TYR A 467 -33.06 2.07 5.70
CA TYR A 467 -33.40 0.92 4.87
C TYR A 467 -34.17 1.32 3.61
N SER A 468 -33.75 0.76 2.49
CA SER A 468 -34.46 0.83 1.21
C SER A 468 -34.68 -0.57 0.63
N SER A 469 -35.90 -0.84 0.17
CA SER A 469 -36.23 -2.09 -0.53
C SER A 469 -35.59 -2.17 -1.91
N ASP A 470 -35.47 -1.03 -2.59
CA ASP A 470 -34.73 -0.91 -3.84
C ASP A 470 -33.28 -0.57 -3.50
N MET A 471 -32.32 -1.30 -4.07
CA MET A 471 -30.91 -1.10 -3.73
C MET A 471 -30.45 0.30 -4.19
N PRO A 472 -29.95 1.15 -3.27
CA PRO A 472 -29.40 2.45 -3.63
C PRO A 472 -28.20 2.32 -4.57
N LYS A 473 -27.95 3.33 -5.42
CA LYS A 473 -26.91 3.25 -6.46
C LYS A 473 -25.50 3.04 -5.93
N ASN A 474 -25.12 3.73 -4.85
CA ASN A 474 -23.78 3.57 -4.28
C ASN A 474 -23.63 2.16 -3.69
N LEU A 475 -24.62 1.70 -2.92
CA LEU A 475 -24.66 0.34 -2.39
C LEU A 475 -24.66 -0.73 -3.49
N ASP A 476 -25.41 -0.55 -4.57
CA ASP A 476 -25.47 -1.48 -5.69
C ASP A 476 -24.10 -1.63 -6.38
N PHE A 477 -23.44 -0.50 -6.66
CA PHE A 477 -22.10 -0.52 -7.24
C PHE A 477 -21.06 -1.08 -6.27
N ALA A 478 -21.05 -0.64 -5.00
CA ALA A 478 -20.12 -1.15 -3.99
C ALA A 478 -20.29 -2.65 -3.74
N SER A 479 -21.54 -3.13 -3.68
CA SER A 479 -21.85 -4.56 -3.52
C SER A 479 -21.39 -5.37 -4.74
N SER A 480 -21.50 -4.81 -5.94
CA SER A 480 -21.00 -5.42 -7.18
C SER A 480 -19.49 -5.59 -7.18
N VAL A 481 -18.75 -4.56 -6.72
CA VAL A 481 -17.29 -4.63 -6.54
C VAL A 481 -16.90 -5.64 -5.46
N ALA A 482 -17.60 -5.63 -4.32
CA ALA A 482 -17.37 -6.59 -3.24
C ALA A 482 -17.62 -8.03 -3.69
N GLY A 483 -18.73 -8.28 -4.40
CA GLY A 483 -19.05 -9.57 -5.01
C GLY A 483 -17.98 -10.02 -6.00
N PHE A 484 -17.46 -9.11 -6.82
CA PHE A 484 -16.37 -9.40 -7.75
C PHE A 484 -15.10 -9.82 -7.01
N GLY A 485 -14.70 -9.08 -5.97
CA GLY A 485 -13.55 -9.44 -5.13
C GLY A 485 -13.73 -10.81 -4.44
N MET A 486 -14.91 -11.07 -3.87
CA MET A 486 -15.23 -12.38 -3.27
C MET A 486 -15.15 -13.54 -4.27
N LEU A 487 -15.56 -13.32 -5.53
CA LEU A 487 -15.43 -14.33 -6.59
C LEU A 487 -13.96 -14.58 -6.96
N LEU A 488 -13.16 -13.53 -7.12
CA LEU A 488 -11.73 -13.65 -7.44
C LEU A 488 -10.93 -14.35 -6.34
N ARG A 489 -11.30 -14.13 -5.08
CA ARG A 489 -10.66 -14.74 -3.90
C ARG A 489 -11.17 -16.15 -3.58
N ASP A 490 -12.17 -16.64 -4.31
CA ASP A 490 -12.91 -17.87 -3.95
C ASP A 490 -13.41 -17.85 -2.49
N SER A 491 -13.98 -16.71 -2.08
CA SER A 491 -14.47 -16.50 -0.71
C SER A 491 -15.49 -17.55 -0.29
N GLN A 492 -15.39 -18.02 0.95
CA GLN A 492 -16.37 -18.93 1.55
C GLN A 492 -17.74 -18.26 1.76
N HIS A 493 -17.78 -16.92 1.75
CA HIS A 493 -18.97 -16.11 1.98
C HIS A 493 -19.52 -15.47 0.71
N LYS A 494 -19.02 -15.86 -0.48
CA LYS A 494 -19.52 -15.35 -1.76
C LYS A 494 -20.99 -15.67 -2.04
N GLY A 495 -21.60 -16.57 -1.25
CA GLY A 495 -23.03 -16.88 -1.32
C GLY A 495 -23.48 -17.24 -2.74
N THR A 496 -24.51 -16.55 -3.23
CA THR A 496 -25.02 -16.68 -4.60
C THR A 496 -24.39 -15.72 -5.60
N ALA A 497 -23.34 -14.97 -5.22
CA ALA A 497 -22.66 -14.05 -6.12
C ALA A 497 -22.18 -14.79 -7.38
N SER A 498 -22.31 -14.12 -8.53
CA SER A 498 -21.79 -14.59 -9.81
C SER A 498 -21.46 -13.39 -10.69
N TYR A 499 -20.53 -13.57 -11.63
CA TYR A 499 -20.21 -12.50 -12.58
C TYR A 499 -21.44 -12.09 -13.40
N GLN A 500 -22.33 -13.03 -13.73
CA GLN A 500 -23.58 -12.69 -14.42
C GLN A 500 -24.51 -11.85 -13.55
N ALA A 501 -24.71 -12.20 -12.28
CA ALA A 501 -25.53 -11.40 -11.36
C ALA A 501 -24.98 -9.98 -11.20
N ILE A 502 -23.66 -9.81 -11.12
CA ILE A 502 -23.02 -8.49 -11.08
C ILE A 502 -23.32 -7.69 -12.35
N LEU A 503 -23.23 -8.32 -13.52
CA LEU A 503 -23.54 -7.65 -14.79
C LEU A 503 -25.01 -7.28 -14.92
N ASP A 504 -25.91 -8.11 -14.40
CA ASP A 504 -27.36 -7.87 -14.40
C ASP A 504 -27.71 -6.72 -13.45
N ASN A 505 -27.10 -6.64 -12.25
CA ASN A 505 -27.30 -5.53 -11.32
C ASN A 505 -26.88 -4.18 -11.93
N LEU A 506 -25.71 -4.17 -12.59
CA LEU A 506 -25.16 -2.95 -13.17
C LEU A 506 -25.77 -2.56 -14.52
N SER A 507 -26.67 -3.37 -15.11
CA SER A 507 -27.14 -3.12 -16.48
C SER A 507 -28.01 -1.88 -16.64
N ASP A 508 -28.68 -1.46 -15.56
CA ASP A 508 -29.58 -0.32 -15.54
C ASP A 508 -28.88 0.99 -15.13
N GLN A 509 -27.58 0.94 -14.84
CA GLN A 509 -26.77 2.09 -14.50
C GLN A 509 -25.94 2.58 -15.69
N ASP A 510 -25.91 3.89 -15.91
CA ASP A 510 -25.09 4.52 -16.96
C ASP A 510 -23.77 5.01 -16.36
N PHE A 511 -22.68 4.38 -16.76
CA PHE A 511 -21.31 4.75 -16.38
C PHE A 511 -20.50 5.29 -17.55
N SER A 512 -21.14 5.69 -18.66
CA SER A 512 -20.43 6.12 -19.87
C SER A 512 -19.56 7.37 -19.69
N GLU A 513 -19.80 8.15 -18.63
CA GLU A 513 -18.98 9.30 -18.23
C GLU A 513 -17.93 8.97 -17.15
N ASP A 514 -17.93 7.75 -16.61
CA ASP A 514 -16.97 7.25 -15.60
C ASP A 514 -16.12 6.12 -16.19
N GLU A 515 -14.99 6.50 -16.78
CA GLU A 515 -14.08 5.56 -17.46
C GLU A 515 -13.57 4.43 -16.54
N TYR A 516 -13.49 4.67 -15.22
CA TYR A 516 -13.05 3.68 -14.25
C TYR A 516 -14.13 2.62 -14.00
N LYS A 517 -15.39 3.04 -13.82
CA LYS A 517 -16.51 2.11 -13.62
C LYS A 517 -16.86 1.35 -14.91
N ASP A 518 -16.72 1.97 -16.08
CA ASP A 518 -16.88 1.26 -17.36
C ASP A 518 -15.79 0.19 -17.58
N GLU A 519 -14.54 0.50 -17.20
CA GLU A 519 -13.45 -0.48 -17.21
C GLU A 519 -13.74 -1.64 -16.26
N PHE A 520 -14.21 -1.38 -15.05
CA PHE A 520 -14.61 -2.42 -14.09
C PHE A 520 -15.61 -3.40 -14.71
N ILE A 521 -16.66 -2.90 -15.36
CA ILE A 521 -17.66 -3.74 -16.05
C ILE A 521 -16.99 -4.58 -17.15
N SER A 522 -16.03 -4.01 -17.86
CA SER A 522 -15.26 -4.74 -18.88
C SER A 522 -14.41 -5.87 -18.29
N LEU A 523 -13.83 -5.68 -17.10
CA LEU A 523 -13.11 -6.72 -16.35
C LEU A 523 -14.07 -7.83 -15.90
N VAL A 524 -15.23 -7.48 -15.34
CA VAL A 524 -16.27 -8.47 -14.96
C VAL A 524 -16.70 -9.29 -16.18
N LYS A 525 -16.95 -8.64 -17.32
CA LYS A 525 -17.27 -9.33 -18.59
C LYS A 525 -16.15 -10.24 -19.07
N LYS A 526 -14.88 -9.89 -18.83
CA LYS A 526 -13.74 -10.75 -19.20
C LYS A 526 -13.72 -12.00 -18.33
N MET A 527 -13.84 -11.84 -17.01
CA MET A 527 -13.90 -12.96 -16.07
C MET A 527 -15.12 -13.87 -16.30
N ASN A 528 -16.29 -13.30 -16.62
CA ASN A 528 -17.49 -14.08 -16.94
C ASN A 528 -17.33 -14.95 -18.20
N ARG A 529 -16.44 -14.58 -19.13
CA ARG A 529 -16.18 -15.36 -20.36
C ARG A 529 -15.12 -16.45 -20.16
N MET A 530 -14.31 -16.32 -19.12
CA MET A 530 -13.22 -17.25 -18.80
C MET A 530 -13.66 -18.38 -17.87
N ASN A 531 -14.74 -18.17 -17.11
CA ASN A 531 -15.46 -19.20 -16.35
C ASN A 531 -16.54 -19.86 -17.21
#